data_AF-A0A2A9P3F3-F1
#
_entry.id   AF-A0A2A9P3F3-F1
#
_cell.length_a   1.000
_cell.length_b   1.000
_cell.length_c   1.000
_cell.angle_alpha   90.00
_cell.angle_beta   90.00
_cell.angle_gamma   90.00
#
_symmetry.space_group_name_H-M   'P 1'
#
loop_
_entity.id
_entity.type
_entity.pdbx_description
1 polymer ?
#
loop_
_entity_poly.entity_id
_entity_poly.type
_entity_poly.pdbx_seq_one_letter_code
_entity_poly.pdbx_strand_id
1 'polypeptide(L)'
;MDLLLFAGVMTAGLYLAQNFLHPILSNLADPDKEKREQARRQAKAHLERLNRPTNGADGGRDGESIPTRRINAQDLILDEYESLVALETIAPQDIHVGFDHIGGLDAIIEDLKESVIYPLTLPHLYSHSASLLSAPSGVLLFGPPGCGKTMLAKAVARESEASFINLHISTITEKCTGKAKKWRA
;
A
#
# COMPACT_ATOMS: atom_id res chain seq x y z
N MET A 1 -3.99 54.81 -42.57
CA MET A 1 -3.18 54.42 -41.40
C MET A 1 -4.00 53.64 -40.37
N ASP A 2 -5.33 53.65 -40.46
CA ASP A 2 -6.24 53.09 -39.44
C ASP A 2 -6.40 51.56 -39.47
N LEU A 3 -6.22 50.92 -40.64
CA LEU A 3 -6.40 49.46 -40.78
C LEU A 3 -5.31 48.65 -40.05
N LEU A 4 -4.08 49.18 -40.01
CA LEU A 4 -2.93 48.55 -39.35
C LEU A 4 -3.02 48.64 -37.82
N LEU A 5 -3.60 49.74 -37.33
CA LEU A 5 -3.79 50.00 -35.90
C LEU A 5 -4.91 49.11 -35.34
N PHE A 6 -6.00 48.93 -36.09
CA PHE A 6 -7.08 48.02 -35.71
C PHE A 6 -6.62 46.55 -35.65
N ALA A 7 -5.78 46.11 -36.60
CA ALA A 7 -5.23 44.76 -36.62
C ALA A 7 -4.31 44.46 -35.42
N GLY A 8 -3.51 45.45 -35.00
CA GLY A 8 -2.63 45.34 -33.82
C GLY A 8 -3.41 45.21 -32.50
N VAL A 9 -4.50 45.96 -32.35
CA VAL A 9 -5.34 45.89 -31.13
C VAL A 9 -6.13 44.58 -31.06
N MET A 10 -6.62 44.08 -32.20
CA MET A 10 -7.30 42.78 -32.28
C MET A 10 -6.36 41.61 -31.94
N THR A 11 -5.14 41.62 -32.47
CA THR A 11 -4.15 40.57 -32.19
C THR A 11 -3.66 40.62 -30.74
N ALA A 12 -3.40 41.81 -30.20
CA ALA A 12 -3.05 41.98 -28.78
C ALA A 12 -4.21 41.56 -27.85
N GLY A 13 -5.45 41.89 -28.20
CA GLY A 13 -6.65 41.47 -27.46
C GLY A 13 -6.85 39.95 -27.47
N LEU A 14 -6.67 39.31 -28.63
CA LEU A 14 -6.69 37.85 -28.76
C LEU A 14 -5.54 37.17 -28.00
N TYR A 15 -4.35 37.77 -27.98
CA TYR A 15 -3.20 37.25 -27.24
C TYR A 15 -3.41 37.34 -25.72
N LEU A 16 -3.93 38.48 -25.24
CA LEU A 16 -4.28 38.66 -23.83
C LEU A 16 -5.40 37.71 -23.41
N ALA A 17 -6.43 37.58 -24.24
CA ALA A 17 -7.54 36.66 -24.01
C ALA A 17 -7.04 35.22 -23.96
N GLN A 18 -6.20 34.79 -24.91
CA GLN A 18 -5.64 33.44 -24.93
C GLN A 18 -4.78 33.16 -23.70
N ASN A 19 -3.92 34.10 -23.29
CA ASN A 19 -3.07 33.95 -22.10
C ASN A 19 -3.87 33.95 -20.78
N PHE A 20 -5.00 34.66 -20.71
CA PHE A 20 -5.89 34.66 -19.55
C PHE A 20 -6.85 33.46 -19.51
N LEU A 21 -7.30 32.95 -20.67
CA LEU A 21 -8.19 31.80 -20.75
C LEU A 21 -7.45 30.47 -20.61
N HIS A 22 -6.20 30.37 -21.08
CA HIS A 22 -5.39 29.16 -20.99
C HIS A 22 -5.23 28.60 -19.56
N PRO A 23 -4.99 29.40 -18.48
CA PRO A 23 -4.94 28.87 -17.12
C PRO A 23 -6.29 28.37 -16.60
N ILE A 24 -7.41 28.96 -17.03
CA ILE A 24 -8.76 28.55 -16.62
C ILE A 24 -9.17 27.26 -17.37
N LEU A 25 -8.86 27.17 -18.66
CA LEU A 25 -9.12 26.00 -19.49
C LEU A 25 -8.24 24.80 -19.10
N SER A 26 -6.96 25.02 -18.78
CA SER A 26 -6.06 23.94 -18.37
C SER A 26 -6.36 23.39 -16.96
N ASN A 27 -6.87 24.21 -16.03
CA ASN A 27 -7.39 23.74 -14.74
C ASN A 27 -8.71 22.96 -14.88
N LEU A 28 -9.55 23.29 -15.87
CA LEU A 28 -10.82 22.59 -16.10
C LEU A 28 -10.66 21.30 -16.94
N ALA A 29 -9.54 21.14 -17.65
CA ALA A 29 -9.31 20.03 -18.58
C ALA A 29 -8.88 18.71 -17.91
N ASP A 30 -8.63 18.68 -16.60
CA ASP A 30 -8.14 17.47 -15.93
C ASP A 30 -8.84 17.23 -14.58
N PRO A 31 -10.15 16.90 -14.59
CA PRO A 31 -10.93 16.60 -13.36
C PRO A 31 -10.39 15.39 -12.58
N ASP A 32 -9.48 14.60 -13.17
CA ASP A 32 -8.84 13.46 -12.53
C ASP A 32 -7.58 13.84 -11.75
N LYS A 33 -6.98 15.01 -12.00
CA LYS A 33 -5.74 15.43 -11.33
C LYS A 33 -5.97 15.75 -9.85
N GLU A 34 -7.08 16.42 -9.54
CA GLU A 34 -7.47 16.68 -8.14
C GLU A 34 -7.80 15.39 -7.39
N LYS A 35 -8.53 14.45 -8.02
CA LYS A 35 -8.83 13.13 -7.43
C LYS A 35 -7.57 12.33 -7.12
N ARG A 36 -6.57 12.36 -8.03
CA ARG A 36 -5.26 11.71 -7.83
C ARG A 36 -4.50 12.30 -6.66
N GLU A 37 -4.49 13.63 -6.55
CA GLU A 37 -3.80 14.31 -5.45
C GLU A 37 -4.49 14.03 -4.12
N GLN A 38 -5.82 14.01 -4.08
CA GLN A 38 -6.61 13.59 -2.92
C GLN A 38 -6.31 12.15 -2.52
N ALA A 39 -6.31 11.19 -3.46
CA ALA A 39 -6.00 9.80 -3.19
C ALA A 39 -4.59 9.62 -2.62
N ARG A 40 -3.60 10.33 -3.18
CA ARG A 40 -2.21 10.29 -2.70
C ARG A 40 -2.07 10.88 -1.29
N ARG A 41 -2.76 11.98 -1.00
CA ARG A 41 -2.78 12.58 0.34
C ARG A 41 -3.41 11.63 1.36
N GLN A 42 -4.51 10.98 1.01
CA GLN A 42 -5.17 9.98 1.86
C GLN A 42 -4.27 8.77 2.11
N ALA A 43 -3.63 8.24 1.07
CA ALA A 43 -2.71 7.10 1.18
C ALA A 43 -1.52 7.42 2.09
N LYS A 44 -0.94 8.61 1.93
CA LYS A 44 0.18 9.07 2.78
C LYS A 44 -0.23 9.18 4.24
N ALA A 45 -1.37 9.82 4.52
CA ALA A 45 -1.88 9.95 5.88
C ALA A 45 -2.19 8.58 6.50
N HIS A 46 -2.69 7.63 5.70
CA HIS A 46 -2.95 6.26 6.15
C HIS A 46 -1.65 5.53 6.52
N LEU A 47 -0.65 5.54 5.64
CA LEU A 47 0.68 4.96 5.92
C LEU A 47 1.36 5.59 7.14
N GLU A 48 1.23 6.90 7.33
CA GLU A 48 1.75 7.58 8.52
C GLU A 48 1.10 7.06 9.81
N ARG A 49 -0.20 6.71 9.78
CA ARG A 49 -0.87 6.08 10.93
C ARG A 49 -0.34 4.67 11.20
N LEU A 50 -0.06 3.90 10.15
CA LEU A 50 0.53 2.57 10.28
C LEU A 50 1.96 2.63 10.84
N ASN A 51 2.72 3.68 10.52
CA ASN A 51 4.10 3.87 10.97
C ASN A 51 4.21 4.60 12.33
N ARG A 52 3.09 4.86 13.02
CA ARG A 52 3.15 5.53 14.33
C ARG A 52 3.90 4.61 15.31
N PRO A 53 4.97 5.09 15.98
CA PRO A 53 5.67 4.29 16.96
C PRO A 53 4.70 3.95 18.10
N THR A 54 4.62 2.66 18.43
CA THR A 54 3.98 2.13 19.63
C THR A 54 4.71 2.62 20.88
N ASN A 55 4.50 3.88 21.24
CA ASN A 55 4.83 4.40 22.56
C ASN A 55 3.61 4.20 23.47
N GLY A 56 3.56 3.07 24.18
CA GLY A 56 2.57 2.85 25.24
C GLY A 56 2.36 1.40 25.68
N ALA A 57 3.06 1.03 26.76
CA ALA A 57 2.66 0.06 27.80
C ALA A 57 2.64 -1.45 27.49
N ASP A 58 3.76 -2.14 27.77
CA ASP A 58 3.93 -3.18 28.82
C ASP A 58 5.45 -3.51 28.87
N GLY A 59 6.20 -3.37 29.96
CA GLY A 59 6.07 -4.17 31.17
C GLY A 59 7.01 -5.39 31.11
N GLY A 60 8.33 -5.18 31.21
CA GLY A 60 9.34 -6.18 31.58
C GLY A 60 9.36 -7.52 30.83
N ARG A 61 10.22 -7.65 29.82
CA ARG A 61 10.93 -8.91 29.53
C ARG A 61 12.16 -8.62 28.71
N ASP A 62 13.30 -9.06 29.23
CA ASP A 62 14.62 -8.97 28.63
C ASP A 62 14.62 -9.83 27.35
N GLY A 63 14.36 -9.19 26.22
CA GLY A 63 14.32 -9.82 24.91
C GLY A 63 14.86 -8.82 23.91
N GLU A 64 16.06 -9.11 23.42
CA GLU A 64 16.79 -8.35 22.41
C GLU A 64 15.87 -8.07 21.21
N SER A 65 15.35 -6.84 21.14
CA SER A 65 14.40 -6.44 20.10
C SER A 65 15.13 -6.38 18.77
N ILE A 66 14.89 -7.39 17.93
CA ILE A 66 15.46 -7.55 16.60
C ILE A 66 15.07 -6.32 15.78
N PRO A 67 16.02 -5.68 15.07
CA PRO A 67 15.71 -4.57 14.20
C PRO A 67 14.99 -5.14 12.97
N THR A 68 13.66 -5.28 13.05
CA THR A 68 12.84 -5.37 11.84
C THR A 68 13.25 -4.16 11.01
N ARG A 69 13.65 -4.38 9.75
CA ARG A 69 13.97 -3.33 8.80
C ARG A 69 12.70 -2.52 8.55
N ARG A 70 12.39 -1.61 9.47
CA ARG A 70 11.27 -0.67 9.37
C ARG A 70 11.62 0.24 8.22
N ILE A 71 11.02 -0.04 7.06
CA ILE A 71 11.14 0.85 5.91
C ILE A 71 10.46 2.15 6.35
N ASN A 72 11.23 3.22 6.50
CA ASN A 72 10.70 4.52 6.82
C ASN A 72 9.69 4.91 5.73
N ALA A 73 8.42 5.02 6.11
CA ALA A 73 7.34 5.39 5.18
C ALA A 73 7.59 6.74 4.47
N GLN A 74 8.49 7.56 5.02
CA GLN A 74 8.89 8.87 4.50
C GLN A 74 9.79 8.77 3.26
N ASP A 75 10.45 7.63 3.03
CA ASP A 75 11.35 7.41 1.89
C ASP A 75 10.69 6.68 0.71
N LEU A 76 9.42 6.25 0.86
CA LEU A 76 8.69 5.54 -0.20
C LEU A 76 8.17 6.53 -1.24
N ILE A 77 8.82 6.58 -2.39
CA ILE A 77 8.30 7.24 -3.59
C ILE A 77 7.22 6.34 -4.19
N LEU A 78 5.99 6.50 -3.71
CA LEU A 78 4.88 5.64 -4.11
C LEU A 78 4.35 6.02 -5.51
N ASP A 79 4.20 5.01 -6.37
CA ASP A 79 3.43 5.12 -7.62
C ASP A 79 1.92 5.34 -7.31
N GLU A 80 1.14 5.75 -8.30
CA GLU A 80 -0.33 5.91 -8.20
C GLU A 80 -1.01 4.65 -7.63
N TYR A 81 -0.47 3.47 -7.95
CA TYR A 81 -1.00 2.16 -7.57
C TYR A 81 -0.55 1.74 -6.19
N GLU A 82 0.70 2.05 -5.85
CA GLU A 82 1.19 1.81 -4.50
C GLU A 82 0.45 2.71 -3.51
N SER A 83 -0.01 3.88 -3.94
CA SER A 83 -0.93 4.72 -3.13
C SER A 83 -2.29 4.03 -2.92
N LEU A 84 -2.84 3.34 -3.92
CA LEU A 84 -4.08 2.57 -3.77
C LEU A 84 -3.89 1.33 -2.87
N VAL A 85 -2.82 0.56 -3.09
CA VAL A 85 -2.50 -0.61 -2.27
C VAL A 85 -2.19 -0.20 -0.82
N ALA A 86 -1.56 0.96 -0.63
CA ALA A 86 -1.32 1.53 0.68
C ALA A 86 -2.62 1.79 1.45
N LEU A 87 -3.69 2.23 0.78
CA LEU A 87 -5.01 2.41 1.41
C LEU A 87 -5.65 1.08 1.85
N GLU A 88 -5.37 -0.01 1.13
CA GLU A 88 -5.84 -1.37 1.45
C GLU A 88 -4.94 -2.08 2.50
N THR A 89 -3.87 -1.42 2.94
CA THR A 89 -2.94 -1.96 3.95
C THR A 89 -3.49 -1.71 5.36
N ILE A 90 -3.44 -2.74 6.19
CA ILE A 90 -3.96 -2.76 7.56
C ILE A 90 -2.79 -3.03 8.51
N ALA A 91 -2.66 -2.22 9.57
CA ALA A 91 -1.63 -2.43 10.58
C ALA A 91 -1.99 -3.64 11.46
N PRO A 92 -1.00 -4.34 12.01
CA PRO A 92 -1.25 -5.45 12.92
C PRO A 92 -2.11 -5.06 14.13
N GLN A 93 -2.02 -3.81 14.60
CA GLN A 93 -2.82 -3.28 15.73
C GLN A 93 -4.33 -3.15 15.43
N ASP A 94 -4.70 -2.95 14.17
CA ASP A 94 -6.10 -2.83 13.75
C ASP A 94 -6.75 -4.20 13.53
N ILE A 95 -5.97 -5.28 13.60
CA ILE A 95 -6.45 -6.65 13.48
C ILE A 95 -6.85 -7.15 14.86
N HIS A 96 -8.15 -7.29 15.12
CA HIS A 96 -8.65 -7.79 16.40
C HIS A 96 -8.71 -9.32 16.52
N VAL A 97 -8.37 -10.05 15.47
CA VAL A 97 -8.37 -11.52 15.43
C VAL A 97 -7.00 -12.05 15.87
N GLY A 98 -6.98 -13.07 16.73
CA GLY A 98 -5.78 -13.81 17.14
C GLY A 98 -5.99 -15.33 17.01
N PHE A 99 -4.98 -16.13 17.37
CA PHE A 99 -5.08 -17.59 17.31
C PHE A 99 -6.19 -18.16 18.21
N ASP A 100 -6.46 -17.51 19.34
CA ASP A 100 -7.53 -17.91 20.28
C ASP A 100 -8.94 -17.86 19.66
N HIS A 101 -9.11 -17.10 18.58
CA HIS A 101 -10.40 -16.98 17.89
C HIS A 101 -10.62 -18.11 16.87
N ILE A 102 -9.60 -18.92 16.59
CA ILE A 102 -9.62 -19.96 15.56
C ILE A 102 -9.64 -21.32 16.24
N GLY A 103 -10.75 -22.05 16.13
CA GLY A 103 -10.88 -23.40 16.68
C GLY A 103 -10.66 -24.50 15.66
N GLY A 104 -10.02 -25.61 16.08
CA GLY A 104 -9.96 -26.87 15.33
C GLY A 104 -8.96 -26.88 14.17
N LEU A 105 -8.06 -25.90 14.10
CA LEU A 105 -7.01 -25.76 13.08
C LEU A 105 -5.61 -25.71 13.69
N ASP A 106 -5.45 -26.18 14.93
CA ASP A 106 -4.24 -26.00 15.73
C ASP A 106 -2.99 -26.58 15.06
N ALA A 107 -3.09 -27.77 14.46
CA ALA A 107 -1.99 -28.38 13.71
C ALA A 107 -1.52 -27.51 12.54
N ILE A 108 -2.44 -26.91 11.79
CA ILE A 108 -2.12 -26.02 10.66
C ILE A 108 -1.54 -24.70 11.16
N ILE A 109 -2.05 -24.18 12.29
CA ILE A 109 -1.52 -22.98 12.93
C ILE A 109 -0.05 -23.20 13.34
N GLU A 110 0.27 -24.37 13.89
CA GLU A 110 1.62 -24.73 14.32
C GLU A 110 2.58 -24.84 13.12
N ASP A 111 2.21 -25.56 12.07
CA ASP A 111 2.97 -25.62 10.82
C ASP A 111 3.21 -24.23 10.21
N LEU A 112 2.20 -23.36 10.28
CA LEU A 112 2.26 -22.00 9.74
C LEU A 112 3.16 -21.08 10.60
N LYS A 113 3.18 -21.28 11.92
CA LYS A 113 4.09 -20.59 12.84
C LYS A 113 5.54 -20.91 12.50
N GLU A 114 5.87 -22.19 12.35
CA GLU A 114 7.23 -22.63 12.05
C GLU A 114 7.69 -22.18 10.67
N SER A 115 6.80 -22.26 9.67
CA SER A 115 7.16 -21.95 8.28
C SER A 115 7.16 -20.47 7.95
N VAL A 116 6.29 -19.66 8.57
CA VAL A 116 6.12 -18.24 8.22
C VAL A 116 6.54 -17.31 9.35
N ILE A 117 6.03 -17.54 10.57
CA ILE A 117 6.22 -16.60 11.68
C ILE A 117 7.67 -16.60 12.17
N TYR A 118 8.29 -17.77 12.33
CA TYR A 118 9.67 -17.84 12.81
C TYR A 118 10.68 -17.20 11.84
N PRO A 119 10.62 -17.43 10.51
CA PRO A 119 11.50 -16.72 9.58
C PRO A 119 11.30 -15.19 9.56
N LEU A 120 10.06 -14.72 9.77
CA LEU A 120 9.75 -13.29 9.79
C LEU A 120 10.21 -12.59 11.07
N THR A 121 10.04 -13.25 12.22
CA THR A 121 10.38 -12.70 13.54
C THR A 121 11.86 -12.83 13.86
N LEU A 122 12.53 -13.90 13.41
CA LEU A 122 13.93 -14.23 13.75
C LEU A 122 14.88 -14.22 12.53
N PRO A 123 14.91 -13.16 11.69
CA PRO A 123 15.69 -13.17 10.45
C PRO A 123 17.19 -13.45 10.66
N HIS A 124 17.74 -13.11 11.83
CA HIS A 124 19.14 -13.33 12.18
C HIS A 124 19.53 -14.82 12.32
N LEU A 125 18.62 -15.69 12.75
CA LEU A 125 18.86 -17.14 12.81
C LEU A 125 18.82 -17.78 11.42
N TYR A 126 17.93 -17.25 10.57
CA TYR A 126 17.66 -17.76 9.22
C TYR A 126 18.57 -17.11 8.14
N SER A 127 19.24 -15.98 8.43
CA SER A 127 20.14 -15.30 7.49
C SER A 127 21.52 -15.94 7.38
N HIS A 128 22.03 -16.54 8.46
CA HIS A 128 23.37 -17.14 8.50
C HIS A 128 23.35 -18.64 8.17
N SER A 129 22.25 -19.32 8.48
CA SER A 129 22.11 -20.76 8.34
C SER A 129 21.40 -21.07 7.02
N ALA A 130 22.13 -20.96 5.91
CA ALA A 130 21.73 -21.39 4.56
C ALA A 130 20.61 -20.59 3.87
N SER A 131 20.90 -20.19 2.62
CA SER A 131 19.93 -19.77 1.59
C SER A 131 18.76 -20.75 1.36
N LEU A 132 18.78 -21.93 2.00
CA LEU A 132 17.76 -22.99 1.96
C LEU A 132 16.65 -22.81 3.01
N LEU A 133 16.89 -22.00 4.04
CA LEU A 133 15.99 -21.75 5.18
C LEU A 133 15.31 -20.36 5.09
N SER A 134 15.16 -19.85 3.87
CA SER A 134 14.45 -18.59 3.63
C SER A 134 12.94 -18.77 3.85
N ALA A 135 12.26 -17.70 4.28
CA ALA A 135 10.81 -17.67 4.36
C ALA A 135 10.20 -18.16 3.03
N PRO A 136 9.17 -19.04 3.07
CA PRO A 136 8.53 -19.55 1.87
C PRO A 136 7.98 -18.39 1.02
N SER A 137 8.10 -18.50 -0.30
CA SER A 137 7.71 -17.42 -1.22
C SER A 137 6.21 -17.08 -1.20
N GLY A 138 5.38 -17.96 -0.64
CA GLY A 138 3.95 -17.72 -0.41
C GLY A 138 3.24 -18.94 0.15
N VAL A 139 2.16 -18.71 0.90
CA VAL A 139 1.30 -19.77 1.45
C VAL A 139 -0.09 -19.67 0.84
N LEU A 140 -0.63 -20.80 0.38
CA LEU A 140 -1.98 -20.89 -0.17
C LEU A 140 -2.89 -21.62 0.82
N LEU A 141 -3.86 -20.90 1.37
CA LEU A 141 -4.91 -21.47 2.23
C LEU A 141 -6.12 -21.86 1.37
N PHE A 142 -6.38 -23.15 1.20
CA PHE A 142 -7.52 -23.66 0.43
C PHE A 142 -8.52 -24.43 1.30
N GLY A 143 -9.75 -24.60 0.82
CA GLY A 143 -10.79 -25.40 1.46
C GLY A 143 -12.19 -24.81 1.32
N PRO A 144 -13.21 -25.44 1.91
CA PRO A 144 -14.60 -24.99 1.79
C PRO A 144 -14.82 -23.59 2.39
N PRO A 145 -15.80 -22.81 1.88
CA PRO A 145 -16.11 -21.50 2.46
C PRO A 145 -16.58 -21.68 3.92
N GLY A 146 -16.18 -20.77 4.81
CA GLY A 146 -16.56 -20.81 6.22
C GLY A 146 -15.53 -21.43 7.17
N CYS A 147 -14.46 -22.09 6.68
CA CYS A 147 -13.40 -22.64 7.55
C CYS A 147 -12.37 -21.60 8.06
N GLY A 148 -12.74 -20.32 8.16
CA GLY A 148 -11.88 -19.30 8.78
C GLY A 148 -10.55 -18.98 8.06
N LYS A 149 -10.34 -19.34 6.79
CA LYS A 149 -9.08 -19.06 6.05
C LYS A 149 -8.62 -17.61 6.12
N THR A 150 -9.52 -16.66 5.85
CA THR A 150 -9.23 -15.22 5.95
C THR A 150 -8.95 -14.80 7.38
N MET A 151 -9.59 -15.45 8.36
CA MET A 151 -9.39 -15.19 9.78
C MET A 151 -8.01 -15.69 10.24
N LEU A 152 -7.58 -16.86 9.76
CA LEU A 152 -6.25 -17.41 9.95
C LEU A 152 -5.16 -16.49 9.36
N ALA A 153 -5.34 -16.03 8.12
CA ALA A 153 -4.41 -15.09 7.51
C ALA A 153 -4.27 -13.78 8.32
N LYS A 154 -5.38 -13.25 8.84
CA LYS A 154 -5.38 -12.07 9.72
C LYS A 154 -4.68 -12.32 11.05
N ALA A 155 -4.95 -13.45 11.70
CA ALA A 155 -4.30 -13.83 12.95
C ALA A 155 -2.78 -13.94 12.78
N VAL A 156 -2.31 -14.57 11.70
CA VAL A 156 -0.89 -14.71 11.39
C VAL A 156 -0.22 -13.35 11.17
N ALA A 157 -0.88 -12.43 10.47
CA ALA A 157 -0.36 -11.08 10.26
C ALA A 157 -0.20 -10.33 11.58
N ARG A 158 -1.19 -10.44 12.48
CA ARG A 158 -1.13 -9.83 13.82
C ARG A 158 0.03 -10.38 14.65
N GLU A 159 0.18 -11.70 14.66
CA GLU A 159 1.16 -12.42 15.50
C GLU A 159 2.59 -12.28 14.99
N SER A 160 2.75 -12.03 13.68
CA SER A 160 4.06 -11.72 13.08
C SER A 160 4.42 -10.24 13.13
N GLU A 161 3.58 -9.38 13.74
CA GLU A 161 3.66 -7.92 13.68
C GLU A 161 3.80 -7.39 12.24
N ALA A 162 3.20 -8.09 11.29
CA ALA A 162 3.30 -7.79 9.87
C ALA A 162 2.07 -7.01 9.38
N SER A 163 2.29 -6.12 8.42
CA SER A 163 1.20 -5.41 7.75
C SER A 163 0.41 -6.38 6.87
N PHE A 164 -0.92 -6.34 6.98
CA PHE A 164 -1.83 -7.15 6.17
C PHE A 164 -2.37 -6.32 4.99
N ILE A 165 -2.24 -6.82 3.77
CA ILE A 165 -2.75 -6.13 2.58
C ILE A 165 -3.97 -6.88 2.06
N ASN A 166 -5.14 -6.24 2.09
CA ASN A 166 -6.37 -6.82 1.56
C ASN A 166 -6.55 -6.47 0.08
N LEU A 167 -5.92 -7.24 -0.81
CA LEU A 167 -5.91 -6.93 -2.23
C LEU A 167 -7.14 -7.49 -2.97
N HIS A 168 -7.91 -6.61 -3.61
CA HIS A 168 -9.03 -6.99 -4.46
C HIS A 168 -8.61 -7.20 -5.93
N ILE A 169 -9.16 -8.24 -6.58
CA ILE A 169 -8.85 -8.55 -8.00
C ILE A 169 -9.23 -7.38 -8.92
N SER A 170 -10.33 -6.67 -8.62
CA SER A 170 -10.76 -5.47 -9.37
C SER A 170 -9.64 -4.44 -9.47
N THR A 171 -8.98 -4.14 -8.35
CA THR A 171 -7.87 -3.19 -8.23
C THR A 171 -6.69 -3.58 -9.13
N ILE A 172 -6.39 -4.87 -9.26
CA ILE A 172 -5.32 -5.39 -10.14
C ILE A 172 -5.71 -5.28 -11.62
N THR A 173 -6.95 -5.63 -11.97
CA THR A 173 -7.40 -5.72 -13.37
C THR A 173 -7.46 -4.37 -14.09
N GLU A 174 -7.83 -3.30 -13.38
CA GLU A 174 -7.84 -1.93 -13.93
C GLU A 174 -6.44 -1.50 -14.38
N LYS A 175 -5.41 -1.90 -13.63
CA LYS A 175 -4.01 -1.57 -13.94
C LYS A 175 -3.45 -2.36 -15.11
N CYS A 176 -3.69 -3.67 -15.18
CA CYS A 176 -3.18 -4.49 -16.28
C CYS A 176 -3.65 -3.97 -17.64
N THR A 177 -4.89 -3.49 -17.73
CA THR A 177 -5.45 -2.93 -18.97
C THR A 177 -4.80 -1.60 -19.38
N GLY A 178 -4.44 -0.76 -18.41
CA GLY A 178 -3.77 0.53 -18.66
C GLY A 178 -2.29 0.41 -19.02
N LYS A 179 -1.52 -0.46 -18.34
CA LYS A 179 -0.11 -0.71 -18.66
C LYS A 179 0.05 -1.53 -19.95
N ALA A 180 -0.80 -2.54 -20.21
CA ALA A 180 -0.68 -3.37 -21.42
C ALA A 180 -0.85 -2.58 -22.73
N LYS A 181 -1.63 -1.49 -22.74
CA LYS A 181 -1.74 -0.60 -23.90
C LYS A 181 -0.46 0.20 -24.21
N LYS A 182 0.40 0.43 -23.21
CA LYS A 182 1.65 1.19 -23.36
C LYS A 182 2.79 0.39 -24.00
N TRP A 183 2.72 -0.94 -24.00
CA TRP A 183 3.73 -1.83 -24.61
C TRP A 183 3.32 -2.34 -26.01
N ARG A 184 2.22 -1.82 -26.57
CA ARG A 184 1.64 -2.24 -27.85
C ARG A 184 1.66 -1.15 -28.92
N ALA A 185 2.43 -0.08 -28.74
CA ALA A 185 2.65 0.97 -29.73
C ALA A 185 4.13 1.07 -30.07
#